data_AF-A0A671YDA6-F1
#
_entry.id   AF-A0A671YDA6-F1
#
_cell.length_a   1.000
_cell.length_b   1.000
_cell.length_c   1.000
_cell.angle_alpha   90.00
_cell.angle_beta   90.00
_cell.angle_gamma   90.00
#
_symmetry.space_group_name_H-M   'P 1'
#
loop_
_entity.id
_entity.type
_entity.pdbx_description
1 polymer ?
#
loop_
_entity_poly.entity_id
_entity_poly.type
_entity_poly.pdbx_seq_one_letter_code
_entity_poly.pdbx_strand_id
1 'polypeptide(L)'
;MKYYNVNDCFCCVFEINCSLKEECRIPDYLLFIFIIYYVDHAGGNEKMLRLMPGLKVYGGDDRVDCITKKVSHSSTFKLGSLNVKCLFTPCHTTGHICYFVTKENSTEPPAVFTGDTLFVAGCGKFFEGTAEQMYKALIEILGRLPPETRVYCGHEYTVSNLKFARHVEPDNEVIQKKLAWAKEKCSKGEPTIPSTLADEFTYNPFMRVKEKSVQDHVKESDPIETMRSLRKAKDGFRVPKE
;
A
#
# COMPACT_ATOMS: atom_id res chain seq x y z
N MET A 1 16.14 -3.91 -2.09
CA MET A 1 14.97 -3.01 -2.23
C MET A 1 15.35 -1.64 -1.69
N LYS A 2 15.60 -0.70 -2.60
CA LYS A 2 15.82 0.72 -2.27
C LYS A 2 14.65 1.52 -2.81
N TYR A 3 14.24 2.55 -2.06
CA TYR A 3 13.25 3.53 -2.51
C TYR A 3 13.95 4.60 -3.32
N TYR A 4 13.42 4.90 -4.50
CA TYR A 4 13.89 6.00 -5.32
C TYR A 4 12.75 7.02 -5.42
N ASN A 5 12.97 8.22 -4.88
CA ASN A 5 12.14 9.37 -5.18
C ASN A 5 12.60 9.92 -6.54
N VAL A 6 11.79 9.71 -7.58
CA VAL A 6 12.02 10.33 -8.89
C VAL A 6 10.90 11.34 -9.10
N ASN A 7 11.22 12.63 -8.92
CA ASN A 7 10.33 13.76 -9.21
C ASN A 7 8.95 13.66 -8.53
N ASP A 8 8.91 13.48 -7.20
CA ASP A 8 7.67 13.43 -6.41
C ASP A 8 6.71 12.29 -6.80
N CYS A 9 7.20 11.31 -7.57
CA CYS A 9 6.46 10.09 -7.87
C CYS A 9 6.94 8.92 -6.99
N PHE A 10 6.02 8.29 -6.25
CA PHE A 10 6.33 7.10 -5.46
C PHE A 10 6.39 5.88 -6.37
N CYS A 11 7.60 5.52 -6.79
CA CYS A 11 7.85 4.37 -7.63
C CYS A 11 8.43 3.21 -6.80
N CYS A 12 7.74 2.06 -6.81
CA CYS A 12 8.31 0.84 -6.25
C CYS A 12 9.28 0.21 -7.26
N VAL A 13 10.57 0.48 -7.07
CA VAL A 13 11.66 -0.11 -7.83
C VAL A 13 12.13 -1.38 -7.12
N PHE A 14 11.92 -2.55 -7.73
CA PHE A 14 12.50 -3.79 -7.26
C PHE A 14 13.99 -3.83 -7.61
N GLU A 15 14.83 -3.19 -6.80
CA GLU A 15 16.26 -3.45 -6.83
C GLU A 15 16.52 -4.83 -6.20
N ILE A 16 16.63 -5.86 -7.04
CA ILE A 16 17.23 -7.15 -6.65
C ILE A 16 18.73 -6.88 -6.56
N ASN A 17 19.26 -6.82 -5.34
CA ASN A 17 20.70 -6.67 -5.10
C ASN A 17 21.45 -7.82 -5.78
N CYS A 18 22.00 -7.58 -6.97
CA CYS A 18 23.23 -8.25 -7.37
C CYS A 18 24.35 -7.49 -6.66
N SER A 19 24.79 -8.00 -5.51
CA SER A 19 26.07 -7.61 -4.94
C SER A 19 27.12 -8.02 -5.95
N LEU A 20 27.75 -7.07 -6.65
CA LEU A 20 29.18 -7.06 -7.00
C LEU A 20 29.53 -5.74 -7.72
N LYS A 21 30.65 -5.17 -7.27
CA LYS A 21 31.34 -4.04 -7.90
C LYS A 21 31.67 -4.38 -9.36
N GLU A 22 31.56 -3.38 -10.23
CA GLU A 22 32.18 -3.25 -11.55
C GLU A 22 31.91 -4.40 -12.55
N GLU A 23 31.32 -4.03 -13.69
CA GLU A 23 31.02 -4.91 -14.84
C GLU A 23 29.92 -5.99 -14.63
N CYS A 24 28.65 -5.59 -14.66
CA CYS A 24 27.55 -6.53 -14.91
C CYS A 24 26.61 -6.00 -16.00
N ARG A 25 26.62 -6.68 -17.17
CA ARG A 25 25.53 -6.64 -18.15
C ARG A 25 24.24 -7.05 -17.43
N ILE A 26 23.26 -6.15 -17.37
CA ILE A 26 21.96 -6.36 -16.72
C ILE A 26 21.13 -7.31 -17.61
N PRO A 27 20.82 -8.54 -17.19
CA PRO A 27 19.91 -9.40 -17.94
C PRO A 27 18.46 -9.00 -17.63
N ASP A 28 17.74 -8.49 -18.63
CA ASP A 28 16.30 -8.62 -18.89
C ASP A 28 15.25 -8.52 -17.76
N TYR A 29 15.47 -7.93 -16.58
CA TYR A 29 14.38 -7.84 -15.60
C TYR A 29 14.45 -6.60 -14.71
N LEU A 30 13.60 -5.60 -15.00
CA LEU A 30 13.13 -4.64 -14.00
C LEU A 30 11.69 -4.24 -14.33
N LEU A 31 10.76 -4.45 -13.41
CA LEU A 31 9.36 -4.04 -13.54
C LEU A 31 9.05 -2.95 -12.52
N PHE A 32 8.50 -1.85 -13.00
CA PHE A 32 7.90 -0.80 -12.18
C PHE A 32 6.40 -1.05 -12.08
N ILE A 33 5.94 -1.28 -10.86
CA ILE A 33 4.55 -1.57 -10.54
C ILE A 33 3.89 -0.24 -10.16
N PHE A 34 3.06 0.29 -11.04
CA PHE A 34 2.27 1.48 -10.77
C PHE A 34 0.90 1.08 -10.25
N ILE A 35 0.58 1.62 -9.09
CA ILE A 35 -0.53 1.16 -8.26
C ILE A 35 -1.79 2.00 -8.51
N ILE A 36 -1.65 3.21 -9.07
CA ILE A 36 -2.74 4.14 -9.41
C ILE A 36 -2.38 5.02 -10.62
N TYR A 37 -3.39 5.56 -11.30
CA TYR A 37 -3.21 6.45 -12.47
C TYR A 37 -2.80 7.89 -12.10
N TYR A 38 -2.89 8.27 -10.83
CA TYR A 38 -2.53 9.62 -10.40
C TYR A 38 -1.08 9.95 -10.78
N VAL A 39 -0.83 11.22 -11.09
CA VAL A 39 0.43 11.71 -11.67
C VAL A 39 1.63 11.37 -10.79
N ASP A 40 1.46 11.42 -9.46
CA ASP A 40 2.46 11.04 -8.45
C ASP A 40 2.75 9.53 -8.40
N HIS A 41 2.11 8.72 -9.23
CA HIS A 41 2.44 7.30 -9.39
C HIS A 41 2.81 7.02 -10.84
N ALA A 42 1.91 7.29 -11.79
CA ALA A 42 2.11 6.94 -13.21
C ALA A 42 2.86 7.98 -14.05
N GLY A 43 3.12 9.19 -13.53
CA GLY A 43 3.70 10.29 -14.31
C GLY A 43 5.13 10.04 -14.81
N GLY A 44 5.83 9.06 -14.24
CA GLY A 44 7.18 8.66 -14.66
C GLY A 44 7.24 7.70 -15.84
N ASN A 45 6.13 7.10 -16.27
CA ASN A 45 6.12 5.93 -17.15
C ASN A 45 6.80 6.19 -18.50
N GLU A 46 6.41 7.27 -19.18
CA GLU A 46 6.92 7.63 -20.50
C GLU A 46 8.43 7.90 -20.46
N LYS A 47 8.91 8.62 -19.43
CA LYS A 47 10.34 8.88 -19.23
C LYS A 47 11.10 7.57 -19.02
N MET A 48 10.57 6.66 -18.22
CA MET A 48 11.22 5.36 -17.96
C MET A 48 11.29 4.48 -19.21
N LEU A 49 10.23 4.42 -20.01
CA LEU A 49 10.24 3.67 -21.28
C LEU A 49 11.24 4.24 -22.28
N ARG A 50 11.43 5.57 -22.31
CA ARG A 50 12.48 6.20 -23.13
C ARG A 50 13.89 5.83 -22.66
N LEU A 51 14.12 5.79 -21.35
CA LEU A 51 15.42 5.44 -20.77
C LEU A 51 15.73 3.95 -20.90
N MET A 52 14.71 3.09 -20.90
CA MET A 52 14.84 1.64 -20.96
C MET A 52 13.80 1.04 -21.93
N PRO A 53 14.08 1.07 -23.24
CA PRO A 53 13.22 0.45 -24.23
C PRO A 53 13.02 -1.05 -23.96
N GLY A 54 11.81 -1.56 -24.18
CA GLY A 54 11.46 -2.98 -23.94
C GLY A 54 10.96 -3.30 -22.53
N LEU A 55 10.97 -2.31 -21.62
CA LEU A 55 10.31 -2.42 -20.33
C LEU A 55 8.82 -2.75 -20.48
N LYS A 56 8.32 -3.60 -19.58
CA LYS A 56 6.89 -3.89 -19.45
C LYS A 56 6.30 -3.01 -18.35
N VAL A 57 5.25 -2.28 -18.67
CA VAL A 57 4.42 -1.53 -17.72
C VAL A 57 3.12 -2.28 -17.50
N TYR A 58 2.87 -2.66 -16.24
CA TYR A 58 1.68 -3.39 -15.82
C TYR A 58 0.72 -2.44 -15.10
N GLY A 59 -0.59 -2.59 -15.34
CA GLY A 59 -1.62 -1.80 -14.67
C GLY A 59 -3.03 -2.32 -14.93
N GLY A 60 -3.98 -1.94 -14.08
CA GLY A 60 -5.38 -2.38 -14.15
C GLY A 60 -6.34 -1.39 -14.80
N ASP A 61 -5.86 -0.21 -15.19
CA ASP A 61 -6.69 0.93 -15.62
C ASP A 61 -6.18 1.49 -16.95
N ASP A 62 -7.07 1.66 -17.93
CA ASP A 62 -6.70 2.21 -19.25
C ASP A 62 -6.24 3.67 -19.18
N ARG A 63 -6.50 4.35 -18.05
CA ARG A 63 -6.05 5.72 -17.77
C ARG A 63 -4.58 5.81 -17.35
N VAL A 64 -3.92 4.68 -17.07
CA VAL A 64 -2.48 4.68 -16.76
C VAL A 64 -1.70 4.78 -18.06
N ASP A 65 -0.95 5.86 -18.21
CA ASP A 65 -0.15 6.09 -19.39
C ASP A 65 0.89 4.99 -19.61
N CYS A 66 1.07 4.64 -20.88
CA CYS A 66 2.06 3.70 -21.35
C CYS A 66 1.95 2.26 -20.79
N ILE A 67 0.77 1.80 -20.35
CA ILE A 67 0.55 0.37 -20.06
C ILE A 67 0.90 -0.46 -21.30
N THR A 68 1.75 -1.47 -21.10
CA THR A 68 2.05 -2.51 -22.09
C THR A 68 1.40 -3.85 -21.76
N LYS A 69 0.99 -4.05 -20.50
CA LYS A 69 0.42 -5.28 -19.95
C LYS A 69 -0.74 -4.95 -19.02
N LYS A 70 -1.96 -4.90 -19.57
CA LYS A 70 -3.16 -4.76 -18.76
C LYS A 70 -3.37 -6.02 -17.91
N VAL A 71 -3.62 -5.85 -16.62
CA VAL A 71 -3.88 -6.94 -15.67
C VAL A 71 -5.24 -6.78 -15.01
N SER A 72 -5.77 -7.90 -14.52
CA SER A 72 -7.04 -7.97 -13.80
C SER A 72 -6.86 -8.76 -12.50
N HIS A 73 -7.94 -8.90 -11.73
CA HIS A 73 -7.92 -9.68 -10.51
C HIS A 73 -7.38 -11.11 -10.74
N SER A 74 -6.47 -11.54 -9.88
CA SER A 74 -5.80 -12.86 -9.95
C SER A 74 -4.94 -13.10 -11.20
N SER A 75 -4.71 -12.09 -12.05
CA SER A 75 -3.63 -12.16 -13.06
C SER A 75 -2.30 -12.45 -12.38
N THR A 76 -1.46 -13.29 -12.98
CA THR A 76 -0.14 -13.63 -12.45
C THR A 76 0.94 -13.42 -13.51
N PHE A 77 2.15 -13.09 -13.05
CA PHE A 77 3.34 -13.04 -13.88
C PHE A 77 4.59 -13.26 -13.03
N LYS A 78 5.73 -13.51 -13.67
CA LYS A 78 7.02 -13.67 -12.99
C LYS A 78 7.91 -12.44 -13.20
N LEU A 79 8.70 -12.13 -12.18
CA LEU A 79 9.82 -11.19 -12.23
C LEU A 79 11.08 -11.92 -11.79
N GLY A 80 11.86 -12.44 -12.74
CA GLY A 80 12.93 -13.40 -12.43
C GLY A 80 12.37 -14.62 -11.70
N SER A 81 12.88 -14.90 -10.50
CA SER A 81 12.40 -15.98 -9.63
C SER A 81 11.18 -15.62 -8.76
N LEU A 82 10.72 -14.36 -8.81
CA LEU A 82 9.60 -13.89 -8.00
C LEU A 82 8.29 -14.15 -8.74
N ASN A 83 7.27 -14.58 -7.99
CA ASN A 83 5.90 -14.68 -8.48
C ASN A 83 5.10 -13.46 -8.03
N VAL A 84 4.36 -12.85 -8.95
CA VAL A 84 3.50 -11.71 -8.67
C VAL A 84 2.06 -12.09 -8.97
N LYS A 85 1.17 -11.88 -7.99
CA LYS A 85 -0.27 -12.00 -8.13
C LYS A 85 -0.91 -10.62 -8.02
N CYS A 86 -1.72 -10.26 -9.01
CA CYS A 86 -2.47 -9.02 -9.04
C CYS A 86 -3.76 -9.16 -8.23
N LEU A 87 -4.00 -8.23 -7.32
CA LEU A 87 -5.18 -8.17 -6.45
C LEU A 87 -5.93 -6.89 -6.82
N PHE A 88 -7.20 -7.01 -7.18
CA PHE A 88 -7.99 -5.89 -7.66
C PHE A 88 -8.72 -5.29 -6.48
N THR A 89 -8.43 -4.03 -6.19
CA THR A 89 -8.84 -3.36 -4.95
C THR A 89 -9.48 -2.01 -5.29
N PRO A 90 -10.56 -1.99 -6.10
CA PRO A 90 -11.21 -0.75 -6.48
C PRO A 90 -11.75 -0.05 -5.24
N CYS A 91 -11.49 1.24 -5.10
CA CYS A 91 -12.17 2.15 -4.18
C CYS A 91 -11.53 3.55 -4.28
N HIS A 92 -10.23 3.62 -4.00
CA HIS A 92 -9.48 4.86 -4.15
C HIS A 92 -9.49 5.32 -5.61
N THR A 93 -9.23 4.38 -6.52
CA THR A 93 -9.56 4.49 -7.94
C THR A 93 -10.33 3.23 -8.35
N THR A 94 -11.08 3.31 -9.46
CA THR A 94 -11.81 2.15 -10.01
C THR A 94 -10.89 1.07 -10.59
N GLY A 95 -9.67 1.42 -10.99
CA GLY A 95 -8.69 0.51 -11.60
C GLY A 95 -7.52 0.08 -10.70
N HIS A 96 -7.61 0.31 -9.38
CA HIS A 96 -6.51 0.06 -8.44
C HIS A 96 -6.14 -1.43 -8.34
N ILE A 97 -4.84 -1.73 -8.44
CA ILE A 97 -4.27 -3.08 -8.31
C ILE A 97 -3.20 -3.08 -7.21
N CYS A 98 -3.38 -3.93 -6.21
CA CYS A 98 -2.31 -4.32 -5.29
C CYS A 98 -1.53 -5.51 -5.87
N TYR A 99 -0.23 -5.59 -5.60
CA TYR A 99 0.62 -6.65 -6.15
C TYR A 99 1.25 -7.46 -5.02
N PHE A 100 0.83 -8.72 -4.90
CA PHE A 100 1.34 -9.66 -3.92
C PHE A 100 2.49 -10.47 -4.49
N VAL A 101 3.64 -10.42 -3.84
CA VAL A 101 4.91 -10.97 -4.31
C VAL A 101 5.38 -12.06 -3.38
N THR A 102 5.66 -13.22 -3.97
CA THR A 102 6.21 -14.39 -3.27
C THR A 102 7.44 -14.92 -4.00
N LYS A 103 8.21 -15.75 -3.31
CA LYS A 103 9.33 -16.51 -3.90
C LYS A 103 9.14 -17.98 -3.55
N GLU A 104 9.02 -18.84 -4.56
CA GLU A 104 8.93 -20.28 -4.36
C GLU A 104 10.16 -20.80 -3.60
N ASN A 105 9.94 -21.77 -2.71
CA ASN A 105 10.99 -22.40 -1.89
C ASN A 105 11.83 -21.41 -1.06
N SER A 106 11.25 -20.28 -0.67
CA SER A 106 11.88 -19.28 0.19
C SER A 106 11.29 -19.31 1.60
N THR A 107 12.13 -19.07 2.60
CA THR A 107 11.70 -18.82 4.00
C THR A 107 11.43 -17.34 4.26
N GLU A 108 11.73 -16.45 3.32
CA GLU A 108 11.44 -15.03 3.45
C GLU A 108 9.93 -14.76 3.40
N PRO A 109 9.40 -13.86 4.26
CA PRO A 109 7.99 -13.50 4.23
C PRO A 109 7.64 -12.79 2.92
N PRO A 110 6.40 -12.98 2.42
CA PRO A 110 5.94 -12.32 1.21
C PRO A 110 5.82 -10.80 1.39
N ALA A 111 5.61 -10.10 0.28
CA ALA A 111 5.39 -8.65 0.28
C ALA A 111 4.12 -8.30 -0.51
N VAL A 112 3.43 -7.24 -0.12
CA VAL A 112 2.31 -6.68 -0.87
C VAL A 112 2.51 -5.19 -1.08
N PHE A 113 2.38 -4.78 -2.33
CA PHE A 113 2.44 -3.39 -2.77
C PHE A 113 1.03 -2.86 -2.88
N THR A 114 0.66 -1.96 -1.98
CA THR A 114 -0.74 -1.57 -1.75
C THR A 114 -1.08 -0.18 -2.27
N GLY A 115 -0.06 0.62 -2.64
CA GLY A 115 -0.19 2.02 -3.05
C GLY A 115 -1.18 2.74 -2.16
N ASP A 116 -2.24 3.26 -2.76
CA ASP A 116 -3.21 4.09 -2.04
C ASP A 116 -4.45 3.35 -1.55
N THR A 117 -4.45 2.01 -1.56
CA THR A 117 -5.54 1.23 -0.94
C THR A 117 -5.30 1.12 0.58
N LEU A 118 -4.18 0.53 0.98
CA LEU A 118 -3.79 0.35 2.38
C LEU A 118 -2.50 1.13 2.66
N PHE A 119 -2.52 1.96 3.70
CA PHE A 119 -1.35 2.62 4.27
C PHE A 119 -1.04 2.04 5.64
N VAL A 120 0.16 2.28 6.16
CA VAL A 120 0.44 2.04 7.58
C VAL A 120 -0.54 2.87 8.42
N ALA A 121 -1.35 2.18 9.22
CA ALA A 121 -2.39 2.72 10.09
C ALA A 121 -3.52 3.50 9.39
N GLY A 122 -3.67 3.38 8.07
CA GLY A 122 -4.70 4.10 7.32
C GLY A 122 -5.14 3.41 6.03
N CYS A 123 -6.02 4.08 5.29
CA CYS A 123 -6.41 3.71 3.94
C CYS A 123 -6.57 4.95 3.05
N GLY A 124 -6.66 4.73 1.73
CA GLY A 124 -6.96 5.78 0.76
C GLY A 124 -8.28 6.50 1.01
N LYS A 125 -8.39 7.72 0.48
CA LYS A 125 -9.69 8.35 0.29
C LYS A 125 -10.49 7.60 -0.77
N PHE A 126 -11.81 7.58 -0.65
CA PHE A 126 -12.70 6.85 -1.55
C PHE A 126 -13.10 7.77 -2.72
N PHE A 127 -12.14 8.18 -3.55
CA PHE A 127 -12.43 9.14 -4.62
C PHE A 127 -13.37 8.59 -5.68
N GLU A 128 -13.24 7.30 -6.03
CA GLU A 128 -14.02 6.67 -7.09
C GLU A 128 -14.75 5.40 -6.61
N GLY A 129 -15.09 5.33 -5.34
CA GLY A 129 -15.65 4.10 -4.78
C GLY A 129 -16.37 4.25 -3.45
N THR A 130 -16.71 3.10 -2.87
CA THR A 130 -17.60 3.02 -1.70
C THR A 130 -16.94 2.34 -0.51
N ALA A 131 -17.61 2.42 0.65
CA ALA A 131 -17.17 1.75 1.87
C ALA A 131 -17.20 0.22 1.74
N GLU A 132 -18.19 -0.35 1.02
CA GLU A 132 -18.27 -1.77 0.69
C GLU A 132 -17.04 -2.23 -0.09
N GLN A 133 -16.63 -1.42 -1.06
CA GLN A 133 -15.47 -1.69 -1.89
C GLN A 133 -14.16 -1.63 -1.09
N MET A 134 -13.99 -0.61 -0.23
CA MET A 134 -12.81 -0.56 0.66
C MET A 134 -12.82 -1.71 1.67
N TYR A 135 -13.97 -2.05 2.25
CA TYR A 135 -14.12 -3.20 3.15
C TYR A 135 -13.70 -4.49 2.45
N LYS A 136 -14.18 -4.73 1.24
CA LYS A 136 -13.78 -5.89 0.44
C LYS A 136 -12.28 -5.89 0.16
N ALA A 137 -11.71 -4.76 -0.26
CA ALA A 137 -10.28 -4.63 -0.53
C ALA A 137 -9.43 -4.93 0.72
N LEU A 138 -9.74 -4.32 1.85
CA LEU A 138 -8.95 -4.42 3.06
C LEU A 138 -9.17 -5.74 3.81
N ILE A 139 -10.41 -6.16 4.00
CA ILE A 139 -10.75 -7.28 4.88
C ILE A 139 -10.84 -8.60 4.12
N GLU A 140 -11.42 -8.61 2.93
CA GLU A 140 -11.68 -9.85 2.18
C GLU A 140 -10.58 -10.21 1.18
N ILE A 141 -9.79 -9.24 0.73
CA ILE A 141 -8.70 -9.45 -0.23
C ILE A 141 -7.35 -9.37 0.49
N LEU A 142 -6.96 -8.21 1.00
CA LEU A 142 -5.66 -8.01 1.64
C LEU A 142 -5.59 -8.74 2.99
N GLY A 143 -6.63 -8.63 3.80
CA GLY A 143 -6.72 -9.26 5.13
C GLY A 143 -6.72 -10.79 5.13
N ARG A 144 -6.85 -11.44 3.95
CA ARG A 144 -6.75 -12.89 3.80
C ARG A 144 -5.36 -13.37 3.35
N LEU A 145 -4.43 -12.45 3.08
CA LEU A 145 -3.03 -12.81 2.82
C LEU A 145 -2.35 -13.27 4.13
N PRO A 146 -1.20 -13.97 4.06
CA PRO A 146 -0.49 -14.41 5.25
C PRO A 146 -0.18 -13.23 6.20
N PRO A 147 -0.35 -13.40 7.53
CA PRO A 147 -0.20 -12.30 8.51
C PRO A 147 1.18 -11.64 8.49
N GLU A 148 2.22 -12.41 8.19
CA GLU A 148 3.61 -11.95 8.08
C GLU A 148 3.92 -11.17 6.78
N THR A 149 2.94 -11.01 5.88
CA THR A 149 3.12 -10.27 4.64
C THR A 149 3.53 -8.83 4.93
N ARG A 150 4.67 -8.42 4.38
CA ARG A 150 5.19 -7.05 4.48
C ARG A 150 4.37 -6.10 3.61
N VAL A 151 3.89 -5.00 4.19
CA VAL A 151 3.06 -4.00 3.50
C VAL A 151 3.93 -2.83 3.03
N TYR A 152 3.92 -2.58 1.72
CA TYR A 152 4.62 -1.49 1.05
C TYR A 152 3.59 -0.55 0.40
N CYS A 153 3.27 0.54 1.09
CA CYS A 153 2.24 1.50 0.67
C CYS A 153 2.80 2.71 -0.09
N GLY A 154 1.90 3.47 -0.72
CA GLY A 154 2.26 4.54 -1.67
C GLY A 154 2.78 5.83 -1.03
N HIS A 155 2.53 6.09 0.25
CA HIS A 155 2.83 7.39 0.87
C HIS A 155 3.29 7.28 2.32
N GLU A 156 4.10 8.25 2.76
CA GLU A 156 4.55 8.40 4.15
C GLU A 156 3.51 9.20 4.99
N TYR A 157 2.34 8.58 5.22
CA TYR A 157 1.25 9.16 6.02
C TYR A 157 1.15 8.58 7.44
N THR A 158 2.14 7.81 7.86
CA THR A 158 2.05 6.96 9.06
C THR A 158 1.78 7.74 10.34
N VAL A 159 2.48 8.86 10.55
CA VAL A 159 2.28 9.70 11.75
C VAL A 159 0.88 10.32 11.78
N SER A 160 0.38 10.85 10.65
CA SER A 160 -0.96 11.45 10.60
C SER A 160 -2.06 10.40 10.73
N ASN A 161 -1.86 9.22 10.15
CA ASN A 161 -2.73 8.06 10.29
C ASN A 161 -2.81 7.58 11.73
N LEU A 162 -1.67 7.42 12.42
CA LEU A 162 -1.64 7.00 13.82
C LEU A 162 -2.21 8.05 14.78
N LYS A 163 -2.08 9.34 14.47
CA LYS A 163 -2.78 10.40 15.22
C LYS A 163 -4.30 10.27 15.13
N PHE A 164 -4.82 9.92 13.95
CA PHE A 164 -6.25 9.61 13.79
C PHE A 164 -6.62 8.29 14.49
N ALA A 165 -5.81 7.23 14.35
CA ALA A 165 -6.05 5.96 15.04
C ALA A 165 -6.13 6.17 16.57
N ARG A 166 -5.26 7.00 17.14
CA ARG A 166 -5.28 7.36 18.58
C ARG A 166 -6.55 8.12 18.96
N HIS A 167 -7.12 8.91 18.06
CA HIS A 167 -8.40 9.57 18.30
C HIS A 167 -9.57 8.56 18.31
N VAL A 168 -9.51 7.54 17.46
CA VAL A 168 -10.52 6.47 17.39
C VAL A 168 -10.45 5.55 18.61
N GLU A 169 -9.25 5.07 18.94
CA GLU A 169 -8.99 4.14 20.06
C GLU A 169 -7.93 4.72 21.02
N PRO A 170 -8.28 5.67 21.91
CA PRO A 170 -7.31 6.34 22.78
C PRO A 170 -6.60 5.39 23.75
N ASP A 171 -7.28 4.33 24.18
CA ASP A 171 -6.78 3.36 25.15
C ASP A 171 -5.97 2.21 24.52
N ASN A 172 -5.83 2.20 23.18
CA ASN A 172 -5.04 1.18 22.50
C ASN A 172 -3.53 1.54 22.59
N GLU A 173 -2.82 0.89 23.51
CA GLU A 173 -1.39 1.10 23.73
C GLU A 173 -0.52 0.81 22.49
N VAL A 174 -0.95 -0.09 21.61
CA VAL A 174 -0.19 -0.45 20.40
C VAL A 174 -0.13 0.74 19.46
N ILE A 175 -1.24 1.48 19.31
CA ILE A 175 -1.27 2.74 18.55
C ILE A 175 -0.29 3.76 19.13
N GLN A 176 -0.27 3.92 20.46
CA GLN A 176 0.61 4.89 21.13
C GLN A 176 2.10 4.54 20.92
N LYS A 177 2.47 3.27 21.11
CA LYS A 177 3.84 2.77 20.88
C LYS A 177 4.25 2.93 19.41
N LYS A 178 3.37 2.56 18.47
CA LYS A 178 3.64 2.71 17.03
C LYS A 178 3.77 4.19 16.63
N LEU A 179 2.98 5.09 17.22
CA LEU A 179 3.07 6.54 16.97
C LEU A 179 4.40 7.12 17.45
N ALA A 180 4.87 6.73 18.64
CA ALA A 180 6.18 7.14 19.16
C ALA A 180 7.31 6.67 18.23
N TRP A 181 7.28 5.39 17.84
CA TRP A 181 8.23 4.82 16.88
C TRP A 181 8.22 5.55 15.53
N ALA A 182 7.04 5.84 14.98
CA ALA A 182 6.91 6.52 13.69
C ALA A 182 7.48 7.95 13.75
N LYS A 183 7.21 8.69 14.84
CA LYS A 183 7.80 10.03 15.05
C LYS A 183 9.32 9.97 15.12
N GLU A 184 9.88 8.99 15.81
CA GLU A 184 11.34 8.80 15.90
C GLU A 184 11.94 8.51 14.52
N LYS A 185 11.35 7.58 13.75
CA LYS A 185 11.77 7.27 12.37
C LYS A 185 11.75 8.49 11.47
N CYS A 186 10.63 9.23 11.45
CA CYS A 186 10.53 10.44 10.65
C CYS A 186 11.54 11.52 11.07
N SER A 187 11.83 11.67 12.37
CA SER A 187 12.83 12.62 12.85
C SER A 187 14.26 12.30 12.37
N LYS A 188 14.52 11.03 12.07
CA LYS A 188 15.78 10.53 11.50
C LYS A 188 15.78 10.51 9.96
N GLY A 189 14.68 10.93 9.32
CA GLY A 189 14.52 10.84 7.86
C GLY A 189 14.37 9.39 7.36
N GLU A 190 14.05 8.44 8.24
CA GLU A 190 13.86 7.04 7.89
C GLU A 190 12.39 6.75 7.52
N PRO A 191 12.12 5.92 6.49
CA PRO A 191 10.76 5.52 6.15
C PRO A 191 10.15 4.63 7.25
N THR A 192 8.83 4.69 7.40
CA THR A 192 8.10 3.84 8.35
C THR A 192 7.49 2.58 7.71
N ILE A 193 7.92 2.27 6.49
CA ILE A 193 7.58 1.04 5.76
C ILE A 193 8.79 0.10 5.67
N PRO A 194 8.57 -1.22 5.61
CA PRO A 194 7.27 -1.89 5.64
C PRO A 194 6.69 -2.03 7.05
N SER A 195 5.36 -2.17 7.14
CA SER A 195 4.69 -2.84 8.26
C SER A 195 4.37 -4.30 7.90
N THR A 196 3.59 -5.01 8.72
CA THR A 196 3.02 -6.33 8.37
C THR A 196 1.50 -6.30 8.42
N LEU A 197 0.81 -7.22 7.73
CA LEU A 197 -0.65 -7.31 7.86
C LEU A 197 -1.09 -7.62 9.28
N ALA A 198 -0.35 -8.47 10.00
CA ALA A 198 -0.57 -8.73 11.42
C ALA A 198 -0.56 -7.43 12.23
N ASP A 199 0.47 -6.59 12.03
CA ASP A 199 0.59 -5.28 12.68
C ASP A 199 -0.62 -4.39 12.36
N GLU A 200 -1.04 -4.31 11.09
CA GLU A 200 -2.15 -3.45 10.69
C GLU A 200 -3.47 -3.82 11.41
N PHE A 201 -3.73 -5.10 11.69
CA PHE A 201 -4.89 -5.51 12.48
C PHE A 201 -4.85 -5.08 13.95
N THR A 202 -3.70 -4.61 14.46
CA THR A 202 -3.55 -4.14 15.85
C THR A 202 -3.79 -2.64 16.04
N TYR A 203 -3.54 -1.82 15.01
CA TYR A 203 -3.58 -0.36 15.14
C TYR A 203 -4.28 0.39 14.01
N ASN A 204 -4.61 -0.24 12.88
CA ASN A 204 -5.23 0.44 11.76
C ASN A 204 -6.76 0.42 11.92
N PRO A 205 -7.42 1.58 12.17
CA PRO A 205 -8.86 1.59 12.43
C PRO A 205 -9.69 1.03 11.26
N PHE A 206 -9.20 1.16 10.02
CA PHE A 206 -9.88 0.62 8.83
C PHE A 206 -9.73 -0.90 8.68
N MET A 207 -8.66 -1.50 9.22
CA MET A 207 -8.51 -2.96 9.29
C MET A 207 -9.27 -3.55 10.51
N ARG A 208 -9.67 -2.69 11.45
CA ARG A 208 -10.30 -3.03 12.73
C ARG A 208 -11.79 -2.68 12.79
N VAL A 209 -12.45 -2.49 11.65
CA VAL A 209 -13.89 -2.14 11.56
C VAL A 209 -14.86 -3.17 12.17
N LYS A 210 -14.37 -4.36 12.53
CA LYS A 210 -15.11 -5.40 13.26
C LYS A 210 -14.93 -5.33 14.77
N GLU A 211 -13.96 -4.55 15.25
CA GLU A 211 -13.67 -4.43 16.66
C GLU A 211 -14.69 -3.52 17.32
N LYS A 212 -15.23 -3.98 18.46
CA LYS A 212 -16.26 -3.25 19.19
C LYS A 212 -15.80 -1.85 19.61
N SER A 213 -14.53 -1.69 19.99
CA SER A 213 -13.93 -0.40 20.33
C SER A 213 -14.02 0.62 19.19
N VAL A 214 -13.77 0.18 17.96
CA VAL A 214 -13.84 1.02 16.75
C VAL A 214 -15.28 1.33 16.39
N GLN A 215 -16.16 0.33 16.47
CA GLN A 215 -17.59 0.46 16.23
C GLN A 215 -18.25 1.45 17.20
N ASP A 216 -17.94 1.35 18.50
CA ASP A 216 -18.47 2.23 19.54
C ASP A 216 -18.04 3.69 19.33
N HIS A 217 -16.80 3.94 18.84
CA HIS A 217 -16.32 5.29 18.55
C HIS A 217 -17.18 6.01 17.51
N VAL A 218 -17.58 5.32 16.44
CA VAL A 218 -18.42 5.88 15.37
C VAL A 218 -19.91 5.62 15.56
N LYS A 219 -20.30 4.91 16.63
CA LYS A 219 -21.68 4.53 16.96
C LYS A 219 -22.36 3.69 15.89
N GLU A 220 -21.60 2.78 15.29
CA GLU A 220 -22.09 1.81 14.31
C GLU A 220 -21.98 0.39 14.87
N SER A 221 -22.66 -0.58 14.25
CA SER A 221 -22.53 -2.01 14.60
C SER A 221 -22.21 -2.89 13.39
N ASP A 222 -22.43 -2.37 12.18
CA ASP A 222 -22.07 -3.04 10.94
C ASP A 222 -20.65 -2.62 10.48
N PRO A 223 -19.76 -3.55 10.07
CA PRO A 223 -18.40 -3.20 9.66
C PRO A 223 -18.31 -2.28 8.42
N ILE A 224 -19.28 -2.35 7.51
CA ILE A 224 -19.30 -1.51 6.30
C ILE A 224 -19.76 -0.09 6.67
N GLU A 225 -20.80 0.05 7.51
CA GLU A 225 -21.19 1.35 8.07
C GLU A 225 -20.07 1.95 8.91
N THR A 226 -19.37 1.13 9.70
CA THR A 226 -18.19 1.54 10.47
C THR A 226 -17.09 2.08 9.54
N MET A 227 -16.78 1.38 8.44
CA MET A 227 -15.84 1.83 7.41
C MET A 227 -16.22 3.20 6.84
N ARG A 228 -17.51 3.37 6.50
CA ARG A 228 -18.05 4.63 5.94
C ARG A 228 -17.90 5.78 6.92
N SER A 229 -18.34 5.58 8.17
CA SER A 229 -18.31 6.61 9.22
C SER A 229 -16.87 6.97 9.62
N LEU A 230 -15.96 6.00 9.73
CA LEU A 230 -14.53 6.26 9.95
C LEU A 230 -13.89 7.06 8.83
N ARG A 231 -14.17 6.71 7.56
CA ARG A 231 -13.59 7.42 6.42
C ARG A 231 -14.01 8.88 6.41
N LYS A 232 -15.30 9.13 6.62
CA LYS A 232 -15.87 10.48 6.75
C LYS A 232 -15.25 11.24 7.92
N ALA A 233 -15.07 10.59 9.07
CA ALA A 233 -14.42 11.20 10.23
C ALA A 233 -12.96 11.58 9.93
N LYS A 234 -12.18 10.69 9.30
CA LYS A 234 -10.79 10.97 8.92
C LYS A 234 -10.66 12.07 7.87
N ASP A 235 -11.61 12.19 6.96
CA ASP A 235 -11.60 13.24 5.92
C ASP A 235 -11.83 14.64 6.52
N GLY A 236 -12.59 14.74 7.61
CA GLY A 236 -12.78 15.97 8.38
C GLY A 236 -11.76 16.18 9.52
N PHE A 237 -10.87 15.21 9.76
CA PHE A 237 -9.97 15.23 10.91
C PHE A 237 -8.83 16.23 10.75
N ARG A 238 -8.78 17.21 11.64
CA ARG A 238 -7.64 18.15 11.74
C ARG A 238 -6.53 17.49 12.53
N VAL A 239 -5.44 17.14 11.84
CA VAL A 239 -4.28 16.49 12.45
C VAL A 239 -3.71 17.38 13.57
N PRO A 240 -3.72 16.94 14.83
CA PRO A 240 -3.14 17.71 15.93
C PRO A 240 -1.65 17.93 15.69
N LYS A 241 -1.10 19.07 16.12
CA LYS A 241 0.34 19.33 16.04
C LYS A 241 1.13 18.32 16.88
N GLU A 242 0.58 17.90 18.01
CA GLU A 242 1.19 16.97 18.97
C GLU A 242 0.79 15.50 18.77
#